data_AF-A0A947VH26-F1
#
_entry.id   AF-A0A947VH26-F1
#
_cell.length_a   1.000
_cell.length_b   1.000
_cell.length_c   1.000
_cell.angle_alpha   90.00
_cell.angle_beta   90.00
_cell.angle_gamma   90.00
#
_symmetry.space_group_name_H-M   'P 1'
#
loop_
_entity.id
_entity.type
_entity.pdbx_description
1 polymer ?
#
loop_
_entity_poly.entity_id
_entity_poly.type
_entity_poly.pdbx_seq_one_letter_code
_entity_poly.pdbx_strand_id
1 'polypeptide(L)'
;MGDVMRPIPFKQLLHWITEEYRSQWTIFGIPESQFFREKSQKNIQIFFDESCAIPVGPAAGPHTQLTQNIIAAYLVGGRFFELKTVQKLDSLKFEKPCIDARDEGYNTEWSTELSLEQAYDEYVKAWILLHFVESIFNDRTNAKQSFIFNMSVGYDLEGIKTLGMDSFINNLTDASKHPVFRQYLDELDSFIRDANFPEVLHVKGKDKSLKNISSAVSP
;
A
#
# COMPACT_ATOMS: atom_id res chain seq x y z
N MET A 1 4.09 -20.51 7.99
CA MET A 1 4.60 -19.26 7.37
C MET A 1 6.09 -19.43 7.20
N GLY A 2 6.66 -19.03 6.06
CA GLY A 2 8.11 -19.08 5.87
C GLY A 2 8.78 -17.91 6.58
N ASP A 3 10.07 -18.06 6.92
CA ASP A 3 10.85 -17.07 7.68
C ASP A 3 11.24 -15.82 6.87
N VAL A 4 10.79 -15.69 5.63
CA VAL A 4 11.23 -14.59 4.74
C VAL A 4 10.01 -13.94 4.11
N MET A 5 9.89 -12.62 4.30
CA MET A 5 8.96 -11.79 3.54
C MET A 5 9.40 -11.75 2.07
N ARG A 6 8.51 -12.16 1.16
CA ARG A 6 8.78 -12.20 -0.27
C ARG A 6 7.94 -11.13 -0.97
N PRO A 7 8.56 -10.03 -1.43
CA PRO A 7 7.91 -9.06 -2.29
C PRO A 7 7.31 -9.72 -3.53
N ILE A 8 6.13 -9.27 -3.94
CA ILE A 8 5.47 -9.76 -5.16
C ILE A 8 5.67 -8.71 -6.26
N PRO A 9 6.01 -9.11 -7.50
CA PRO A 9 6.08 -8.18 -8.63
C PRO A 9 4.76 -7.44 -8.85
N PHE A 10 4.82 -6.16 -9.22
CA PHE A 10 3.63 -5.30 -9.39
C PHE A 10 2.60 -5.89 -10.36
N LYS A 11 3.02 -6.30 -11.55
CA LYS A 11 2.15 -6.98 -12.54
C LYS A 11 1.47 -8.23 -11.96
N GLN A 12 2.16 -9.00 -11.12
CA GLN A 12 1.57 -10.19 -10.50
C GLN A 12 0.52 -9.82 -9.44
N LEU A 13 0.73 -8.75 -8.67
CA LEU A 13 -0.29 -8.21 -7.76
C LEU A 13 -1.54 -7.76 -8.51
N LEU A 14 -1.38 -7.04 -9.63
CA LEU A 14 -2.49 -6.63 -10.49
C LEU A 14 -3.31 -7.83 -10.96
N HIS A 15 -2.65 -8.82 -11.58
CA HIS A 15 -3.31 -10.03 -12.05
C HIS A 15 -4.00 -10.79 -10.91
N TRP A 16 -3.36 -10.91 -9.74
CA TRP A 16 -3.95 -11.60 -8.60
C TRP A 16 -5.23 -10.88 -8.14
N ILE A 17 -5.16 -9.57 -7.88
CA ILE A 17 -6.32 -8.77 -7.47
C ILE A 17 -7.49 -8.94 -8.44
N THR A 18 -7.23 -8.85 -9.76
CA THR A 18 -8.31 -8.88 -10.75
C THR A 18 -8.84 -10.29 -11.03
N GLU A 19 -7.97 -11.29 -11.18
CA GLU A 19 -8.40 -12.65 -11.52
C GLU A 19 -9.07 -13.36 -10.35
N GLU A 20 -8.58 -13.14 -9.13
CA GLU A 20 -9.23 -13.67 -7.93
C GLU A 20 -10.62 -13.05 -7.77
N TYR A 21 -10.73 -11.72 -7.92
CA TYR A 21 -12.01 -11.06 -7.83
C TYR A 21 -12.99 -11.54 -8.91
N ARG A 22 -12.53 -11.67 -10.16
CA ARG A 22 -13.32 -12.18 -11.28
C ARG A 22 -13.87 -13.59 -11.04
N SER A 23 -13.05 -14.48 -10.48
CA SER A 23 -13.37 -15.90 -10.37
C SER A 23 -14.07 -16.27 -9.07
N GLN A 24 -13.76 -15.57 -7.98
CA GLN A 24 -14.14 -15.97 -6.62
C GLN A 24 -14.82 -14.86 -5.82
N TRP A 25 -14.89 -13.62 -6.36
CA TRP A 25 -15.40 -12.45 -5.62
C TRP A 25 -14.61 -12.21 -4.33
N THR A 26 -13.32 -12.52 -4.35
CA THR A 26 -12.38 -12.33 -3.24
C THR A 26 -11.13 -11.59 -3.73
N ILE A 27 -10.45 -10.90 -2.82
CA ILE A 27 -9.09 -10.36 -3.06
C ILE A 27 -8.23 -10.76 -1.87
N PHE A 28 -7.13 -11.46 -2.12
CA PHE A 28 -6.25 -12.01 -1.08
C PHE A 28 -7.01 -12.86 -0.05
N GLY A 29 -8.04 -13.58 -0.50
CA GLY A 29 -8.91 -14.43 0.32
C GLY A 29 -10.01 -13.67 1.08
N ILE A 30 -10.10 -12.35 0.95
CA ILE A 30 -11.15 -11.54 1.61
C ILE A 30 -12.38 -11.50 0.70
N PRO A 31 -13.55 -12.01 1.12
CA PRO A 31 -14.78 -11.95 0.31
C PRO A 31 -15.29 -10.53 0.13
N GLU A 32 -15.89 -10.22 -1.03
CA GLU A 32 -16.46 -8.90 -1.33
C GLU A 32 -17.50 -8.47 -0.27
N SER A 33 -18.23 -9.41 0.30
CA SER A 33 -19.19 -9.15 1.40
C SER A 33 -18.56 -8.51 2.65
N GLN A 34 -17.24 -8.63 2.81
CA GLN A 34 -16.46 -8.01 3.89
C GLN A 34 -15.79 -6.70 3.46
N PHE A 35 -15.88 -6.31 2.19
CA PHE A 35 -15.30 -5.07 1.72
C PHE A 35 -16.01 -3.89 2.37
N PHE A 36 -15.22 -3.03 3.00
CA PHE A 36 -15.70 -1.78 3.55
C PHE A 36 -16.07 -0.83 2.42
N ARG A 37 -17.37 -0.53 2.31
CA ARG A 37 -17.91 0.49 1.42
C ARG A 37 -18.18 1.75 2.21
N GLU A 38 -17.53 2.84 1.83
CA GLU A 38 -17.72 4.13 2.45
C GLU A 38 -19.16 4.62 2.20
N LYS A 39 -19.95 4.77 3.28
CA LYS A 39 -21.36 5.23 3.19
C LYS A 39 -21.51 6.76 3.33
N SER A 40 -20.45 7.45 3.73
CA SER A 40 -20.48 8.88 4.05
C SER A 40 -19.21 9.54 3.53
N GLN A 41 -19.34 10.63 2.78
CA GLN A 41 -18.21 11.40 2.24
C GLN A 41 -17.53 12.29 3.31
N LYS A 42 -17.48 11.84 4.57
CA LYS A 42 -16.82 12.60 5.62
C LYS A 42 -15.32 12.43 5.45
N ASN A 43 -14.61 13.52 5.25
CA ASN A 43 -13.16 13.57 5.39
C ASN A 43 -12.82 14.09 6.77
N ILE A 44 -12.00 13.34 7.49
CA ILE A 44 -11.48 13.72 8.80
C ILE A 44 -10.08 14.25 8.57
N GLN A 45 -9.89 15.53 8.93
CA GLN A 45 -8.58 16.17 8.89
C GLN A 45 -7.71 15.57 10.00
N ILE A 46 -6.50 15.16 9.63
CA ILE A 46 -5.56 14.51 10.56
C ILE A 46 -4.47 15.49 10.95
N PHE A 47 -3.63 15.90 9.99
CA PHE A 47 -2.56 16.89 10.19
C PHE A 47 -2.50 17.82 8.98
N PHE A 48 -2.44 19.14 9.24
CA PHE A 48 -2.35 20.16 8.19
C PHE A 48 -3.39 19.94 7.08
N ASP A 49 -2.96 19.79 5.83
CA ASP A 49 -3.83 19.61 4.66
C ASP A 49 -4.12 18.12 4.35
N GLU A 50 -3.68 17.21 5.23
CA GLU A 50 -3.96 15.78 5.12
C GLU A 50 -5.26 15.37 5.80
N SER A 51 -6.02 14.56 5.06
CA SER A 51 -7.30 14.03 5.51
C SER A 51 -7.48 12.62 4.99
N CYS A 52 -8.17 11.80 5.77
CA CYS A 52 -8.60 10.47 5.38
C CYS A 52 -10.09 10.31 5.69
N ALA A 53 -10.77 9.37 5.03
CA ALA A 53 -12.19 9.13 5.26
C ALA A 53 -12.47 8.66 6.70
N ILE A 54 -11.55 7.87 7.27
CA ILE A 54 -11.70 7.28 8.61
C ILE A 54 -10.33 7.26 9.32
N PRO A 55 -10.23 7.72 10.58
CA PRO A 55 -8.99 7.73 11.36
C PRO A 55 -8.69 6.34 11.96
N VAL A 56 -8.79 5.30 11.15
CA VAL A 56 -8.57 3.91 11.55
C VAL A 56 -7.69 3.22 10.53
N GLY A 57 -6.72 2.46 11.00
CA GLY A 57 -5.93 1.55 10.19
C GLY A 57 -4.75 0.99 10.97
N PRO A 58 -3.89 0.21 10.31
CA PRO A 58 -2.83 -0.52 10.98
C PRO A 58 -1.70 0.41 11.45
N ALA A 59 -1.22 0.15 12.67
CA ALA A 59 -0.01 0.77 13.21
C ALA A 59 1.27 0.19 12.56
N ALA A 60 2.40 0.88 12.75
CA ALA A 60 3.69 0.43 12.23
C ALA A 60 4.05 -0.95 12.78
N GLY A 61 4.16 -1.95 11.91
CA GLY A 61 4.38 -3.32 12.33
C GLY A 61 4.55 -4.29 11.17
N PRO A 62 4.68 -5.60 11.44
CA PRO A 62 4.94 -6.59 10.40
C PRO A 62 3.91 -6.56 9.25
N HIS A 63 2.67 -6.20 9.55
CA HIS A 63 1.58 -6.12 8.58
C HIS A 63 1.64 -4.90 7.65
N THR A 64 2.42 -3.87 7.96
CA THR A 64 2.54 -2.66 7.12
C THR A 64 3.84 -2.62 6.31
N GLN A 65 4.45 -3.77 6.05
CA GLN A 65 5.66 -3.92 5.21
C GLN A 65 5.36 -4.30 3.77
N LEU A 66 4.39 -5.21 3.55
CA LEU A 66 4.11 -5.80 2.24
C LEU A 66 2.86 -5.20 1.62
N THR A 67 2.90 -5.00 0.31
CA THR A 67 1.83 -4.36 -0.46
C THR A 67 0.48 -5.05 -0.28
N GLN A 68 0.43 -6.38 -0.38
CA GLN A 68 -0.82 -7.14 -0.26
C GLN A 68 -1.49 -6.98 1.11
N ASN A 69 -0.70 -6.81 2.18
CA ASN A 69 -1.24 -6.63 3.52
C ASN A 69 -1.87 -5.24 3.69
N ILE A 70 -1.23 -4.20 3.11
CA ILE A 70 -1.77 -2.84 3.09
C ILE A 70 -3.09 -2.80 2.31
N ILE A 71 -3.13 -3.45 1.14
CA ILE A 71 -4.36 -3.56 0.33
C ILE A 71 -5.44 -4.33 1.09
N ALA A 72 -5.11 -5.47 1.70
CA ALA A 72 -6.02 -6.25 2.51
C ALA A 72 -6.64 -5.41 3.65
N ALA A 73 -5.80 -4.66 4.37
CA ALA A 73 -6.26 -3.75 5.42
C ALA A 73 -7.16 -2.63 4.87
N TYR A 74 -6.87 -2.07 3.69
CA TYR A 74 -7.75 -1.09 3.03
C TYR A 74 -9.12 -1.67 2.69
N LEU A 75 -9.15 -2.89 2.14
CA LEU A 75 -10.39 -3.57 1.75
C LEU A 75 -11.34 -3.72 2.93
N VAL A 76 -10.83 -3.93 4.15
CA VAL A 76 -11.64 -4.07 5.36
C VAL A 76 -11.78 -2.78 6.19
N GLY A 77 -11.41 -1.63 5.63
CA GLY A 77 -11.74 -0.31 6.17
C GLY A 77 -10.56 0.55 6.66
N GLY A 78 -9.32 0.06 6.55
CA GLY A 78 -8.13 0.85 6.86
C GLY A 78 -8.00 2.06 5.92
N ARG A 79 -7.78 3.24 6.49
CA ARG A 79 -7.55 4.50 5.77
C ARG A 79 -6.37 5.31 6.32
N PHE A 80 -5.93 5.01 7.54
CA PHE A 80 -4.69 5.53 8.09
C PHE A 80 -3.65 4.41 8.18
N PHE A 81 -2.61 4.46 7.36
CA PHE A 81 -1.57 3.43 7.35
C PHE A 81 -0.28 3.98 7.95
N GLU A 82 0.06 3.52 9.14
CA GLU A 82 1.40 3.77 9.68
C GLU A 82 2.35 2.72 9.12
N LEU A 83 3.22 3.14 8.21
CA LEU A 83 4.15 2.25 7.53
C LEU A 83 5.20 1.72 8.51
N LYS A 84 5.67 0.49 8.31
CA LYS A 84 6.68 -0.10 9.20
C LYS A 84 7.89 0.81 9.27
N THR A 85 8.35 1.04 10.50
CA THR A 85 9.53 1.86 10.77
C THR A 85 10.74 1.35 9.99
N VAL A 86 11.26 2.22 9.12
CA VAL A 86 12.49 1.95 8.37
C VAL A 86 13.72 2.50 9.08
N GLN A 87 14.87 1.92 8.75
CA GLN A 87 16.09 2.08 9.51
C GLN A 87 17.35 1.97 8.64
N LYS A 88 18.46 2.62 9.06
CA LYS A 88 19.79 2.50 8.45
C LYS A 88 20.32 1.06 8.45
N LEU A 89 20.09 0.31 9.52
CA LEU A 89 20.45 -1.12 9.61
C LEU A 89 19.28 -1.94 9.05
N ASP A 90 19.35 -2.28 7.77
CA ASP A 90 18.25 -2.84 7.00
C ASP A 90 18.49 -4.30 6.55
N SER A 91 19.50 -4.96 7.16
CA SER A 91 19.93 -6.33 6.86
C SER A 91 20.19 -7.15 8.14
N LEU A 92 19.32 -6.99 9.13
CA LEU A 92 19.44 -7.67 10.41
C LEU A 92 19.03 -9.13 10.31
N LYS A 93 19.84 -10.02 10.91
CA LYS A 93 19.50 -11.44 11.10
C LYS A 93 19.17 -11.67 12.56
N PHE A 94 17.99 -12.19 12.83
CA PHE A 94 17.52 -12.55 14.17
C PHE A 94 16.81 -13.91 14.11
N GLU A 95 16.77 -14.59 15.25
CA GLU A 95 16.11 -15.89 15.36
C GLU A 95 14.59 -15.73 15.40
N LYS A 96 13.87 -16.69 14.79
CA LYS A 96 12.41 -16.77 14.78
C LYS A 96 11.96 -18.00 15.58
N PRO A 97 10.86 -17.94 16.37
CA PRO A 97 9.93 -16.82 16.52
C PRO A 97 10.55 -15.66 17.31
N CYS A 98 10.30 -14.44 16.82
CA CYS A 98 10.92 -13.20 17.32
C CYS A 98 9.94 -12.30 18.09
N ILE A 99 8.69 -12.75 18.24
CA ILE A 99 7.61 -12.06 18.96
C ILE A 99 6.93 -13.09 19.85
N ASP A 100 6.81 -12.78 21.13
CA ASP A 100 6.03 -13.52 22.12
C ASP A 100 5.00 -12.57 22.75
N ALA A 101 3.72 -12.77 22.45
CA ALA A 101 2.64 -11.87 22.82
C ALA A 101 1.53 -12.62 23.59
N ARG A 102 1.92 -13.38 24.62
CA ARG A 102 0.98 -14.12 25.48
C ARG A 102 0.28 -13.23 26.52
N ASP A 103 1.00 -12.25 27.06
CA ASP A 103 0.48 -11.24 27.99
C ASP A 103 1.19 -9.91 27.70
N GLU A 104 2.43 -9.74 28.19
CA GLU A 104 3.35 -8.72 27.71
C GLU A 104 3.97 -9.13 26.36
N GLY A 105 4.03 -8.18 25.43
CA GLY A 105 4.63 -8.38 24.11
C GLY A 105 6.13 -8.21 24.15
N TYR A 106 6.89 -9.30 24.05
CA TYR A 106 8.34 -9.27 23.92
C TYR A 106 8.74 -9.42 22.46
N ASN A 107 9.56 -8.50 21.95
CA ASN A 107 10.12 -8.57 20.61
C ASN A 107 11.66 -8.62 20.67
N THR A 108 12.24 -9.58 19.94
CA THR A 108 13.68 -9.62 19.64
C THR A 108 13.98 -9.13 18.23
N GLU A 109 12.96 -9.05 17.38
CA GLU A 109 13.01 -8.37 16.11
C GLU A 109 13.25 -6.86 16.35
N TRP A 110 14.20 -6.29 15.61
CA TRP A 110 14.39 -4.83 15.49
C TRP A 110 13.45 -4.29 14.40
N SER A 111 13.79 -3.23 13.68
CA SER A 111 12.93 -2.74 12.60
C SER A 111 12.81 -3.69 11.41
N THR A 112 12.08 -3.23 10.38
CA THR A 112 11.87 -3.78 9.04
C THR A 112 12.71 -5.01 8.63
N GLU A 113 12.02 -6.05 8.12
CA GLU A 113 12.63 -7.21 7.46
C GLU A 113 13.10 -6.87 6.04
N LEU A 114 12.58 -5.79 5.46
CA LEU A 114 12.91 -5.32 4.11
C LEU A 114 14.04 -4.28 4.17
N SER A 115 14.91 -4.30 3.15
CA SER A 115 15.85 -3.22 2.91
C SER A 115 15.14 -1.89 2.66
N LEU A 116 15.84 -0.76 2.75
CA LEU A 116 15.24 0.55 2.44
C LEU A 116 14.65 0.58 1.02
N GLU A 117 15.37 0.01 0.05
CA GLU A 117 14.92 -0.07 -1.35
C GLU A 117 13.69 -0.96 -1.50
N GLN A 118 13.66 -2.11 -0.80
CA GLN A 118 12.51 -3.03 -0.85
C GLN A 118 11.28 -2.44 -0.16
N ALA A 119 11.44 -1.76 0.97
CA ALA A 119 10.35 -1.09 1.66
C ALA A 119 9.77 0.02 0.77
N TYR A 120 10.64 0.82 0.14
CA TYR A 120 10.21 1.85 -0.81
C TYR A 120 9.41 1.26 -1.96
N ASP A 121 9.93 0.19 -2.59
CA ASP A 121 9.28 -0.51 -3.68
C ASP A 121 7.87 -1.01 -3.30
N GLU A 122 7.72 -1.65 -2.13
CA GLU A 122 6.41 -2.12 -1.64
C GLU A 122 5.43 -0.98 -1.33
N TYR A 123 5.91 0.15 -0.80
CA TYR A 123 5.07 1.31 -0.50
C TYR A 123 4.60 2.02 -1.77
N VAL A 124 5.45 2.12 -2.79
CA VAL A 124 5.06 2.66 -4.09
C VAL A 124 4.01 1.77 -4.76
N LYS A 125 4.21 0.44 -4.78
CA LYS A 125 3.20 -0.49 -5.30
C LYS A 125 1.88 -0.36 -4.55
N ALA A 126 1.93 -0.31 -3.22
CA ALA A 126 0.74 -0.17 -2.38
C ALA A 126 -0.01 1.11 -2.68
N TRP A 127 0.70 2.24 -2.78
CA TRP A 127 0.11 3.53 -3.11
C TRP A 127 -0.69 3.47 -4.43
N ILE A 128 -0.04 3.04 -5.51
CA ILE A 128 -0.66 2.94 -6.84
C ILE A 128 -1.83 1.95 -6.83
N LEU A 129 -1.67 0.78 -6.21
CA LEU A 129 -2.73 -0.23 -6.16
C LEU A 129 -3.91 0.18 -5.29
N LEU A 130 -3.71 0.97 -4.23
CA LEU A 130 -4.80 1.50 -3.44
C LEU A 130 -5.63 2.50 -4.24
N HIS A 131 -5.01 3.40 -5.01
CA HIS A 131 -5.74 4.26 -5.95
C HIS A 131 -6.55 3.44 -6.96
N PHE A 132 -5.98 2.34 -7.47
CA PHE A 132 -6.65 1.39 -8.36
C PHE A 132 -7.87 0.73 -7.72
N VAL A 133 -7.70 0.10 -6.56
CA VAL A 133 -8.75 -0.58 -5.80
C VAL A 133 -9.85 0.42 -5.40
N GLU A 134 -9.47 1.59 -4.91
CA GLU A 134 -10.39 2.67 -4.56
C GLU A 134 -11.25 3.12 -5.75
N SER A 135 -10.66 3.27 -6.94
CA SER A 135 -11.37 3.67 -8.15
C SER A 135 -12.41 2.64 -8.58
N ILE A 136 -12.10 1.35 -8.43
CA ILE A 136 -13.02 0.26 -8.76
C ILE A 136 -14.18 0.22 -7.76
N PHE A 137 -13.87 0.19 -6.47
CA PHE A 137 -14.84 -0.17 -5.42
C PHE A 137 -15.52 1.03 -4.75
N ASN A 138 -14.90 2.20 -4.72
CA ASN A 138 -15.42 3.41 -4.05
C ASN A 138 -15.67 4.58 -5.01
N ASP A 139 -15.43 4.41 -6.31
CA ASP A 139 -15.75 5.38 -7.37
C ASP A 139 -15.08 6.76 -7.21
N ARG A 140 -13.85 6.77 -6.67
CA ARG A 140 -13.08 7.97 -6.34
C ARG A 140 -12.02 8.35 -7.38
N THR A 141 -12.31 8.24 -8.68
CA THR A 141 -11.33 8.54 -9.75
C THR A 141 -10.95 10.02 -9.91
N ASN A 142 -11.74 10.96 -9.36
CA ASN A 142 -11.51 12.41 -9.50
C ASN A 142 -11.57 13.13 -8.14
N ALA A 143 -11.30 12.42 -7.05
CA ALA A 143 -11.29 12.97 -5.70
C ALA A 143 -9.92 12.76 -5.06
N LYS A 144 -9.57 13.57 -4.05
CA LYS A 144 -8.45 13.25 -3.15
C LYS A 144 -8.67 11.84 -2.60
N GLN A 145 -7.59 11.06 -2.53
CA GLN A 145 -7.57 9.70 -2.00
C GLN A 145 -8.23 9.64 -0.62
N SER A 146 -8.92 8.54 -0.30
CA SER A 146 -9.58 8.42 1.02
C SER A 146 -8.64 7.98 2.15
N PHE A 147 -7.39 7.66 1.82
CA PHE A 147 -6.41 7.11 2.73
C PHE A 147 -5.12 7.95 2.77
N ILE A 148 -4.35 7.80 3.84
CA ILE A 148 -3.04 8.44 3.99
C ILE A 148 -2.00 7.43 4.45
N PHE A 149 -0.76 7.66 4.03
CA PHE A 149 0.41 6.96 4.56
C PHE A 149 1.11 7.87 5.57
N ASN A 150 1.32 7.34 6.77
CA ASN A 150 2.15 7.95 7.79
C ASN A 150 3.47 7.19 7.82
N MET A 151 4.54 7.86 7.37
CA MET A 151 5.87 7.27 7.35
C MET A 151 6.45 7.25 8.77
N SER A 152 6.82 6.06 9.23
CA SER A 152 7.57 5.88 10.47
C SER A 152 9.06 5.74 10.16
N VAL A 153 9.89 6.60 10.74
CA VAL A 153 11.35 6.54 10.65
C VAL A 153 11.93 6.51 12.06
N GLY A 154 12.87 5.60 12.32
CA GLY A 154 13.40 5.44 13.67
C GLY A 154 14.91 5.55 13.67
N TYR A 155 15.48 6.67 14.13
CA TYR A 155 16.89 6.86 14.52
C TYR A 155 17.03 8.19 15.26
N ASP A 156 18.23 8.47 15.76
CA ASP A 156 18.65 9.82 16.07
C ASP A 156 18.76 10.68 14.79
N LEU A 157 18.98 11.99 14.98
CA LEU A 157 19.09 12.95 13.88
C LEU A 157 20.23 12.59 12.91
N GLU A 158 21.35 12.08 13.42
CA GLU A 158 22.50 11.70 12.60
C GLU A 158 22.19 10.48 11.72
N GLY A 159 21.43 9.50 12.23
CA GLY A 159 20.95 8.37 11.46
C GLY A 159 19.97 8.78 10.35
N ILE A 160 19.04 9.69 10.64
CA ILE A 160 18.07 10.19 9.65
C ILE A 160 18.77 10.97 8.52
N LYS A 161 19.85 11.71 8.83
CA LYS A 161 20.64 12.46 7.83
C LYS A 161 21.52 11.59 6.93
N THR A 162 21.57 10.27 7.14
CA THR A 162 22.34 9.40 6.25
C THR A 162 21.74 9.37 4.86
N LEU A 163 22.58 9.27 3.82
CA LEU A 163 22.14 9.32 2.41
C LEU A 163 21.01 8.34 2.08
N GLY A 164 21.04 7.12 2.65
CA GLY A 164 19.99 6.12 2.42
C GLY A 164 18.65 6.53 3.04
N MET A 165 18.65 6.97 4.30
CA MET A 165 17.44 7.41 5.00
C MET A 165 16.88 8.71 4.40
N ASP A 166 17.75 9.68 4.11
CA ASP A 166 17.36 10.94 3.47
C ASP A 166 16.77 10.70 2.08
N SER A 167 17.40 9.86 1.26
CA SER A 167 16.86 9.49 -0.05
C SER A 167 15.52 8.77 0.07
N PHE A 168 15.37 7.86 1.04
CA PHE A 168 14.10 7.15 1.28
C PHE A 168 12.97 8.14 1.62
N ILE A 169 13.23 9.04 2.58
CA ILE A 169 12.26 10.06 3.04
C ILE A 169 11.86 10.97 1.88
N ASN A 170 12.84 11.50 1.14
CA ASN A 170 12.58 12.42 0.04
C ASN A 170 11.82 11.74 -1.10
N ASN A 171 12.19 10.52 -1.48
CA ASN A 171 11.52 9.77 -2.54
C ASN A 171 10.10 9.32 -2.16
N LEU A 172 9.81 9.09 -0.87
CA LEU A 172 8.46 8.75 -0.40
C LEU A 172 7.58 9.97 -0.20
N THR A 173 8.19 11.15 0.00
CA THR A 173 7.49 12.44 0.06
C THR A 173 7.08 12.91 -1.35
N ASP A 174 7.94 12.69 -2.34
CA ASP A 174 7.67 12.98 -3.76
C ASP A 174 8.36 11.94 -4.65
N ALA A 175 7.56 11.00 -5.17
CA ALA A 175 8.03 9.93 -6.04
C ALA A 175 8.07 10.34 -7.53
N SER A 176 7.72 11.58 -7.88
CA SER A 176 7.56 12.02 -9.28
C SER A 176 8.81 11.84 -10.14
N LYS A 177 9.99 11.92 -9.51
CA LYS A 177 11.30 11.75 -10.16
C LYS A 177 11.85 10.34 -10.05
N HIS A 178 11.20 9.46 -9.29
CA HIS A 178 11.70 8.11 -9.08
C HIS A 178 11.26 7.19 -10.24
N PRO A 179 12.19 6.46 -10.89
CA PRO A 179 11.89 5.68 -12.09
C PRO A 179 10.87 4.57 -11.86
N VAL A 180 10.90 3.94 -10.68
CA VAL A 180 9.98 2.85 -10.31
C VAL A 180 8.52 3.33 -10.24
N PHE A 181 8.27 4.56 -9.76
CA PHE A 181 6.92 5.11 -9.71
C PHE A 181 6.34 5.24 -11.12
N ARG A 182 7.12 5.84 -12.04
CA ARG A 182 6.72 5.96 -13.44
C ARG A 182 6.52 4.60 -14.10
N GLN A 183 7.42 3.66 -13.87
CA GLN A 183 7.33 2.31 -14.40
C GLN A 183 6.01 1.63 -13.99
N TYR A 184 5.64 1.67 -12.71
CA TYR A 184 4.40 1.03 -12.25
C TYR A 184 3.14 1.73 -12.73
N LEU A 185 3.16 3.06 -12.92
CA LEU A 185 2.07 3.76 -13.59
C LEU A 185 1.92 3.32 -15.05
N ASP A 186 3.03 3.19 -15.80
CA ASP A 186 3.00 2.73 -17.18
C ASP A 186 2.56 1.25 -17.28
N GLU A 187 2.96 0.39 -16.34
CA GLU A 187 2.48 -1.00 -16.22
C GLU A 187 0.97 -1.05 -15.93
N LEU A 188 0.47 -0.21 -15.02
CA LEU A 188 -0.97 -0.09 -14.72
C LEU A 188 -1.75 0.36 -15.95
N ASP A 189 -1.27 1.38 -16.67
CA ASP A 189 -1.91 1.87 -17.88
C ASP A 189 -1.89 0.84 -19.01
N SER A 190 -0.80 0.08 -19.14
CA SER A 190 -0.74 -1.03 -20.09
C SER A 190 -1.76 -2.11 -19.72
N PHE A 191 -1.85 -2.45 -18.44
CA PHE A 191 -2.76 -3.47 -17.92
C PHE A 191 -4.24 -3.10 -18.13
N ILE A 192 -4.60 -1.82 -17.93
CA ILE A 192 -5.98 -1.33 -18.16
C ILE A 192 -6.30 -1.26 -19.67
N ARG A 193 -5.29 -0.98 -20.52
CA ARG A 193 -5.46 -0.91 -21.98
C ARG A 193 -5.56 -2.27 -22.65
N ASP A 194 -4.82 -3.26 -22.17
CA ASP A 194 -4.90 -4.61 -22.70
C ASP A 194 -6.29 -5.22 -22.45
N ALA A 195 -6.86 -5.76 -23.52
CA ALA A 195 -8.28 -6.01 -23.69
C ALA A 195 -8.91 -6.94 -22.63
N ASN A 196 -10.16 -6.62 -22.28
CA ASN A 196 -11.11 -7.31 -21.38
C ASN A 196 -11.17 -6.84 -19.92
N PHE A 197 -10.42 -5.81 -19.51
CA PHE A 197 -10.53 -5.27 -18.14
C PHE A 197 -11.97 -4.92 -17.67
N PRO A 198 -12.85 -4.32 -18.50
CA PRO A 198 -14.24 -4.06 -18.12
C PRO A 198 -15.08 -5.34 -17.91
N GLU A 199 -14.74 -6.42 -18.61
CA GLU A 199 -15.39 -7.73 -18.47
C GLU A 199 -14.88 -8.46 -17.22
N VAL A 200 -13.61 -8.28 -16.88
CA VAL A 200 -12.92 -8.92 -15.75
C VAL A 200 -13.53 -8.53 -14.39
N LEU A 201 -13.97 -7.29 -14.21
CA LEU A 201 -14.52 -6.84 -12.93
C LEU A 201 -16.06 -6.75 -12.90
N HIS A 202 -16.75 -7.14 -13.97
CA HIS A 202 -18.20 -6.90 -14.16
C HIS A 202 -18.62 -5.43 -13.98
N VAL A 203 -17.68 -4.49 -14.15
CA VAL A 203 -17.90 -3.06 -13.91
C VAL A 203 -18.53 -2.44 -15.15
N LYS A 204 -19.85 -2.57 -15.29
CA LYS A 204 -20.59 -1.85 -16.33
C LYS A 204 -20.52 -0.35 -16.09
N GLY A 205 -19.92 0.39 -17.04
CA GLY A 205 -19.98 1.85 -17.09
C GLY A 205 -18.80 2.64 -16.50
N LYS A 206 -17.83 2.01 -15.81
CA LYS A 206 -16.63 2.71 -15.28
C LYS A 206 -15.38 2.64 -16.15
N ASP A 207 -15.48 2.04 -17.34
CA ASP A 207 -14.34 1.89 -18.27
C ASP A 207 -13.70 3.25 -18.66
N LYS A 208 -14.50 4.33 -18.71
CA LYS A 208 -13.98 5.68 -19.00
C LYS A 208 -13.25 6.33 -17.82
N SER A 209 -13.61 6.01 -16.57
CA SER A 209 -12.99 6.62 -15.40
C SER A 209 -11.65 5.98 -15.05
N LEU A 210 -11.48 4.69 -15.34
CA LEU A 210 -10.25 3.94 -15.04
C LEU A 210 -9.11 4.24 -16.03
N LYS A 211 -9.41 4.69 -17.26
CA LYS A 211 -8.39 5.03 -18.28
C LYS A 211 -7.44 6.18 -17.92
N ASN A 212 -7.82 7.01 -16.95
CA ASN A 212 -7.03 8.16 -16.51
C ASN A 212 -6.46 7.99 -15.10
N ILE A 213 -6.55 6.78 -14.53
CA ILE A 213 -6.21 6.57 -13.12
C ILE A 213 -4.76 6.91 -12.80
N SER A 214 -3.82 6.60 -13.71
CA SER A 214 -2.41 6.91 -13.52
C SER A 214 -2.14 8.40 -13.36
N SER A 215 -2.98 9.24 -13.97
CA SER A 215 -2.91 10.71 -13.84
C SER A 215 -3.54 11.22 -12.54
N ALA A 216 -4.36 10.41 -11.87
CA ALA A 216 -5.00 10.73 -10.60
C ALA A 216 -4.19 10.26 -9.38
N VAL A 217 -3.19 9.38 -9.56
CA VAL A 217 -2.25 9.00 -8.51
C VAL A 217 -1.33 10.18 -8.24
N SER A 218 -1.37 10.74 -7.03
CA SER A 218 -0.40 11.76 -6.65
C SER A 218 0.99 11.10 -6.50
N PRO A 219 2.05 11.73 -7.02
CA PRO A 219 3.42 11.30 -6.76
C PRO A 219 3.80 11.46 -5.28
#